data_AF-A0A383BEQ8-F1
#
_entry.id   AF-A0A383BEQ8-F1
#
_cell.length_a   1.000
_cell.length_b   1.000
_cell.length_c   1.000
_cell.angle_alpha   90.00
_cell.angle_beta   90.00
_cell.angle_gamma   90.00
#
_symmetry.space_group_name_H-M   'P 1'
#
loop_
_entity.id
_entity.type
_entity.pdbx_description
1 polymer ?
#
loop_
_entity_poly.entity_id
_entity_poly.type
_entity_poly.pdbx_seq_one_letter_code
_entity_poly.pdbx_strand_id
1 'polypeptide(L)' 'MADDGSLIKGESIFFNVEPFPGANIEQSALEFTGIDPNNPLRMAVTEKEALTRTFKAIRSEVKRT' A
#
# COMPACT_ATOMS: atom_id res chain seq x y z
N MET A 1 9.49 -14.22 14.80
CA MET A 1 8.82 -15.36 15.44
C MET A 1 8.78 -15.09 16.92
N ALA A 2 7.74 -15.53 17.62
CA ALA A 2 7.74 -15.54 19.07
C ALA A 2 8.63 -16.68 19.59
N ASP A 3 9.00 -16.62 20.87
CA ASP A 3 9.92 -17.58 21.50
C ASP A 3 9.38 -19.03 21.49
N ASP A 4 8.07 -19.20 21.32
CA ASP A 4 7.35 -20.48 21.20
C ASP A 4 7.29 -21.04 19.77
N GLY A 5 7.90 -20.35 18.79
CA GLY A 5 7.84 -20.72 17.37
C GLY A 5 6.61 -20.21 16.62
N SER A 6 5.71 -19.46 17.27
CA SER A 6 4.53 -18.90 16.61
C SER A 6 4.91 -17.78 15.63
N LEU A 7 4.19 -17.74 14.50
CA LEU A 7 4.29 -16.64 13.54
C LEU A 7 3.65 -15.38 14.13
N ILE A 8 4.35 -14.26 13.99
CA ILE A 8 3.88 -12.94 14.39
C ILE A 8 3.87 -12.01 13.19
N LYS A 9 3.01 -11.01 13.23
CA LYS A 9 2.97 -9.98 12.19
C LYS A 9 4.30 -9.22 12.15
N GLY A 10 4.83 -9.03 10.95
CA GLY A 10 6.00 -8.19 10.69
C GLY A 10 5.63 -6.70 10.57
N GLU A 11 6.48 -5.94 9.89
CA GLU A 11 6.25 -4.52 9.59
C GLU A 11 4.92 -4.33 8.81
N SER A 12 4.21 -3.24 9.12
CA SER A 12 3.06 -2.79 8.33
C SER A 12 3.45 -1.59 7.50
N ILE A 13 3.20 -1.66 6.19
CA ILE A 13 3.40 -0.55 5.26
C ILE A 13 2.07 -0.20 4.61
N PHE A 14 1.85 1.10 4.36
CA PHE A 14 0.61 1.64 3.84
C PHE A 14 0.91 2.81 2.91
N PHE A 15 0.17 2.88 1.80
CA PHE A 15 0.28 3.96 0.81
C PHE A 15 -1.10 4.32 0.27
N ASN A 16 -1.35 5.62 0.12
CA ASN A 16 -2.37 6.10 -0.79
C ASN A 16 -1.79 6.14 -2.19
N VAL A 17 -2.49 5.60 -3.18
CA VAL A 17 -1.98 5.50 -4.55
C VAL A 17 -2.81 6.37 -5.49
N GLU A 18 -2.14 7.17 -6.31
CA GLU A 18 -2.77 7.96 -7.37
C GLU A 18 -3.36 7.04 -8.46
N PRO A 19 -4.56 7.33 -8.98
CA PRO A 19 -5.07 6.62 -10.15
C PRO A 19 -4.09 6.76 -11.33
N PHE A 20 -3.78 5.66 -12.00
CA PHE A 20 -2.90 5.69 -13.17
C PHE A 20 -3.59 6.42 -14.36
N PRO A 21 -2.83 6.94 -15.33
CA PRO A 21 -3.40 7.62 -16.49
C PRO A 21 -4.39 6.73 -17.26
N GLY A 22 -5.62 7.20 -17.43
CA GLY A 22 -6.69 6.44 -18.08
C GLY A 22 -7.38 5.41 -17.18
N ALA A 23 -7.13 5.42 -15.87
CA ALA A 23 -7.88 4.61 -14.93
C ALA A 23 -9.38 4.93 -14.99
N ASN A 24 -10.19 3.89 -15.13
CA ASN A 24 -11.63 4.00 -14.99
C ASN A 24 -11.99 4.10 -13.50
N ILE A 25 -12.68 5.18 -13.11
CA ILE A 25 -13.08 5.42 -11.73
C ILE A 25 -14.60 5.31 -11.63
N GLU A 26 -15.05 4.17 -11.11
CA GLU A 26 -16.46 3.92 -10.85
C GLU A 26 -16.92 4.68 -9.60
N GLN A 27 -17.95 5.52 -9.75
CA GLN A 27 -18.49 6.32 -8.65
C GLN A 27 -18.95 5.44 -7.46
N SER A 28 -19.55 4.29 -7.76
CA SER A 28 -19.99 3.32 -6.74
C SER A 28 -18.84 2.76 -5.91
N ALA A 29 -17.63 2.64 -6.49
CA ALA A 29 -16.45 2.21 -5.75
C ALA A 29 -15.94 3.30 -4.80
N LEU A 30 -16.02 4.58 -5.20
CA LEU A 30 -15.67 5.70 -4.33
C LEU A 30 -16.63 5.83 -3.15
N GLU A 31 -17.93 5.69 -3.39
CA GLU A 31 -18.96 5.72 -2.35
C GLU A 31 -18.80 4.56 -1.35
N PHE A 32 -18.46 3.36 -1.83
CA PHE A 32 -18.23 2.21 -0.98
C PHE A 32 -16.96 2.34 -0.13
N THR A 33 -15.87 2.83 -0.71
CA THR A 33 -14.57 2.95 -0.01
C THR A 33 -14.46 4.23 0.83
N GLY A 34 -15.26 5.25 0.54
CA GLY A 34 -15.17 6.58 1.13
C GLY A 34 -13.93 7.37 0.69
N ILE A 35 -13.26 6.95 -0.39
CA ILE A 35 -12.04 7.59 -0.88
C ILE A 35 -12.40 8.77 -1.79
N ASP A 36 -11.81 9.94 -1.52
CA ASP A 36 -11.74 11.06 -2.45
C ASP A 36 -10.35 11.09 -3.12
N PRO A 37 -10.24 10.75 -4.42
CA PRO A 37 -8.96 10.77 -5.15
C PRO A 37 -8.34 12.16 -5.27
N ASN A 38 -9.14 13.22 -5.23
CA ASN A 38 -8.70 14.60 -5.45
C ASN A 38 -8.34 15.33 -4.15
N ASN A 39 -8.45 14.68 -3.00
CA ASN A 39 -8.15 15.28 -1.71
C ASN A 39 -6.63 15.55 -1.58
N PRO A 40 -6.18 16.83 -1.47
CA PRO A 40 -4.76 17.16 -1.40
C PRO A 40 -4.08 16.64 -0.13
N LEU A 41 -4.82 16.36 0.94
CA LEU A 41 -4.30 15.82 2.19
C LEU A 41 -4.16 14.29 2.16
N ARG A 42 -4.56 13.62 1.06
CA ARG A 42 -4.41 12.16 0.91
C ARG A 42 -2.94 11.74 0.84
N MET A 43 -2.03 12.65 0.47
CA MET A 43 -0.60 12.36 0.29
C MET A 43 -0.37 11.11 -0.57
N ALA A 44 -1.11 11.04 -1.69
CA ALA A 44 -1.02 9.92 -2.60
C ALA A 44 0.36 9.92 -3.29
N VAL A 45 0.85 8.72 -3.59
CA VAL A 45 2.08 8.50 -4.34
C VAL A 45 1.76 7.74 -5.63
N THR A 46 2.67 7.79 -6.60
CA THR A 46 2.53 6.99 -7.82
C THR A 46 2.57 5.48 -7.51
N GLU A 47 1.95 4.66 -8.36
CA GLU A 47 2.02 3.20 -8.26
C GLU A 47 3.46 2.68 -8.20
N LYS A 48 4.34 3.27 -9.04
CA LYS A 48 5.75 2.91 -9.10
C LYS A 48 6.43 3.11 -7.75
N GLU A 49 6.20 4.25 -7.10
CA GLU A 49 6.76 4.57 -5.78
C GLU A 49 6.26 3.57 -4.72
N ALA A 50 4.94 3.37 -4.63
CA ALA A 50 4.31 2.47 -3.65
C ALA A 50 4.81 1.02 -3.79
N LEU A 51 4.80 0.48 -5.02
CA LEU A 51 5.24 -0.89 -5.29
C LEU A 51 6.76 -1.04 -5.10
N THR A 52 7.56 -0.05 -5.48
CA THR A 52 9.02 -0.08 -5.26
C THR A 52 9.36 -0.17 -3.78
N ARG A 53 8.72 0.66 -2.96
CA ARG A 53 8.91 0.65 -1.50
C ARG A 53 8.42 -0.65 -0.87
N THR A 54 7.29 -1.17 -1.33
CA THR A 54 6.73 -2.45 -0.89
C THR A 54 7.67 -3.61 -1.17
N PHE A 55 8.15 -3.76 -2.40
CA PHE A 55 9.09 -4.83 -2.76
C PHE A 55 10.44 -4.68 -2.08
N LYS A 56 10.90 -3.45 -1.82
CA LYS A 56 12.11 -3.22 -1.03
C LYS A 56 11.96 -3.75 0.40
N ALA A 57 10.85 -3.44 1.08
CA ALA A 57 10.57 -3.94 2.43
C ALA A 57 10.53 -5.47 2.46
N ILE A 58 9.81 -6.10 1.52
CA ILE A 58 9.72 -7.56 1.40
C ILE A 58 11.12 -8.17 1.18
N ARG A 59 11.92 -7.64 0.26
CA ARG A 59 13.27 -8.17 -0.02
C ARG A 59 14.21 -8.02 1.17
N SER A 60 14.11 -6.93 1.92
CA SER A 60 14.87 -6.75 3.15
C SER A 60 14.54 -7.81 4.19
N GLU A 61 13.25 -8.13 4.37
CA GLU A 61 12.79 -9.16 5.30
C GLU A 61 13.18 -10.57 4.86
N VAL A 62 13.08 -10.87 3.57
CA VAL A 62 13.54 -12.16 3.02
C VAL A 62 15.04 -12.33 3.20
N LYS A 63 15.85 -11.27 3.03
CA LYS A 63 17.30 -11.33 3.23
C LYS A 63 17.70 -11.48 4.70
N ARG A 64 16.86 -11.02 5.62
CA ARG A 64 17.10 -11.08 7.08
C ARG A 64 16.86 -12.49 7.64
N THR A 65 16.10 -13.31 6.93
CA THR A 65 15.77 -14.71 7.28
C THR A 65 16.78 -15.65 6.63
#